data_AF-H8L570-F1
#
_entry.id   AF-H8L570-F1
#
_cell.length_a   1.000
_cell.length_b   1.000
_cell.length_c   1.000
_cell.angle_alpha   90.00
_cell.angle_beta   90.00
_cell.angle_gamma   90.00
#
_symmetry.space_group_name_H-M   'P 1'
#
loop_
_entity.id
_entity.type
_entity.pdbx_description
1 polymer ?
#
loop_
_entity_poly.entity_id
_entity_poly.type
_entity_poly.pdbx_seq_one_letter_code
_entity_poly.pdbx_strand_id
1 'polypeptide(L)'
;MVSRELGVSVSTLEIWRAHALGQPAQDRTWSAAARLQAVIVTAAMDETSRSAWCRENGLYLHQLQQWMDSATQSLATPEEARASPSQTKDDRRRIKDLERELRRKDAALAEAAALLVLSKKGRCQALRTND
;
A
#
# COMPACT_ATOMS: atom_id res chain seq x y z
N MET A 1 1.84 -16.25 34.24
CA MET A 1 1.25 -17.61 34.32
C MET A 1 2.06 -18.62 33.51
N VAL A 2 2.26 -18.40 32.20
CA VAL A 2 3.00 -19.32 31.31
C VAL A 2 4.37 -19.80 31.82
N SER A 3 5.18 -18.93 32.43
CA SER A 3 6.50 -19.30 32.98
C SER A 3 6.45 -20.32 34.13
N ARG A 4 5.44 -20.24 35.02
CA ARG A 4 5.28 -21.20 36.13
C ARG A 4 4.65 -22.51 35.67
N GLU A 5 3.83 -22.46 34.63
CA GLU A 5 3.15 -23.64 34.08
C GLU A 5 4.09 -24.50 33.22
N LEU A 6 5.04 -23.88 32.53
CA LEU A 6 6.00 -24.59 31.66
C LEU A 6 7.36 -24.85 32.34
N GLY A 7 7.57 -24.36 33.57
CA GLY A 7 8.86 -24.48 34.26
C GLY A 7 10.01 -23.73 33.58
N VAL A 8 9.71 -22.82 32.65
CA VAL A 8 10.68 -22.04 31.88
C VAL A 8 10.77 -20.63 32.46
N SER A 9 11.99 -20.12 32.65
CA SER A 9 12.21 -18.78 33.20
C SER A 9 11.66 -17.68 32.28
N VAL A 10 11.19 -16.57 32.87
CA VAL A 10 10.65 -15.43 32.12
C VAL A 10 11.68 -14.86 31.14
N SER A 11 12.96 -14.85 31.51
CA SER A 11 14.04 -14.38 30.63
C SER A 11 14.18 -15.26 29.39
N THR A 12 14.02 -16.58 29.50
CA THR A 12 14.03 -17.49 28.33
C THR A 12 12.86 -17.22 27.39
N LEU A 13 11.67 -16.95 27.95
CA LEU A 13 10.50 -16.60 27.14
C LEU A 13 10.68 -15.26 26.40
N GLU A 14 11.27 -14.26 27.05
CA GLU A 14 11.59 -12.98 26.41
C GLU A 14 12.67 -13.13 25.32
N ILE A 15 13.67 -14.00 25.52
CA ILE A 15 14.67 -14.32 24.48
C ILE A 15 14.01 -14.98 23.28
N TRP A 16 13.11 -15.95 23.48
CA TRP A 16 12.38 -16.59 22.38
C TRP A 16 11.44 -15.64 21.67
N ARG A 17 10.77 -14.75 22.41
CA ARG A 17 9.92 -13.71 21.84
C ARG A 17 10.73 -12.73 21.00
N ALA A 18 11.85 -12.26 21.53
CA ALA A 18 12.77 -11.39 20.80
C ALA A 18 13.35 -12.08 19.55
N HIS A 19 13.65 -13.38 19.64
CA HIS A 19 14.12 -14.16 18.51
C HIS A 19 13.02 -14.39 17.46
N ALA A 20 11.79 -14.67 17.87
CA ALA A 20 10.64 -14.85 16.98
C ALA A 20 10.21 -13.54 16.29
N LEU A 21 10.36 -12.39 16.96
CA LEU A 21 10.08 -11.07 16.39
C LEU A 21 11.27 -10.51 15.60
N GLY A 22 12.49 -10.93 15.91
CA GLY A 22 13.74 -10.45 15.34
C GLY A 22 14.26 -11.27 14.15
N GLN A 23 13.78 -12.50 13.97
CA GLN A 23 13.94 -13.17 12.68
C GLN A 23 12.94 -12.55 11.71
N PRO A 24 13.38 -11.85 10.63
CA PRO A 24 12.50 -11.69 9.49
C PRO A 24 12.12 -13.12 9.11
N ALA A 25 10.85 -13.48 9.25
CA ALA A 25 10.33 -14.75 8.78
C ALA A 25 10.96 -14.93 7.41
N GLN A 26 11.85 -15.93 7.24
CA GLN A 26 12.66 -16.08 6.04
C GLN A 26 11.69 -15.90 4.89
N ASP A 27 11.80 -14.74 4.23
CA ASP A 27 10.76 -14.28 3.35
C ASP A 27 10.96 -15.17 2.15
N ARG A 28 10.28 -16.32 2.17
CA ARG A 28 10.52 -17.42 1.25
C ARG A 28 10.17 -16.81 -0.08
N THR A 29 11.18 -16.40 -0.82
CA THR A 29 10.97 -15.57 -2.01
C THR A 29 10.21 -16.41 -3.02
N TRP A 30 8.90 -16.24 -3.03
CA TRP A 30 8.00 -16.95 -3.91
C TRP A 30 8.28 -16.50 -5.33
N SER A 31 8.93 -17.34 -6.12
CA SER A 31 9.12 -17.12 -7.55
C SER A 31 7.78 -17.09 -8.26
N ALA A 32 7.69 -16.42 -9.40
CA ALA A 32 6.43 -16.34 -10.18
C ALA A 32 5.87 -17.74 -10.50
N ALA A 33 6.75 -18.69 -10.84
CA ALA A 33 6.37 -20.09 -11.08
C ALA A 33 5.78 -20.76 -9.83
N ALA A 34 6.38 -20.55 -8.65
CA ALA A 34 5.88 -21.11 -7.40
C ALA A 34 4.52 -20.52 -7.00
N ARG A 35 4.30 -19.23 -7.24
CA ARG A 35 3.00 -18.57 -7.02
C ARG A 35 1.92 -19.16 -7.91
N LEU A 36 2.21 -19.35 -9.19
CA LEU A 36 1.26 -19.95 -10.13
C LEU A 36 0.91 -21.39 -9.72
N GLN A 37 1.91 -22.20 -9.35
CA GLN A 37 1.68 -23.56 -8.87
C GLN A 37 0.82 -23.59 -7.60
N ALA A 38 1.08 -22.69 -6.65
CA ALA A 38 0.25 -22.54 -5.45
C ALA A 38 -1.22 -22.26 -5.80
N VAL A 39 -1.47 -21.36 -6.74
CA VAL A 39 -2.83 -21.04 -7.22
C VAL A 39 -3.48 -22.26 -7.90
N ILE A 40 -2.75 -23.00 -8.74
CA ILE A 40 -3.26 -24.20 -9.42
C ILE A 40 -3.63 -25.29 -8.41
N VAL A 41 -2.76 -25.56 -7.43
CA VAL A 41 -2.97 -26.61 -6.42
C VAL A 41 -4.16 -26.28 -5.53
N THR A 42 -4.30 -25.02 -5.15
CA THR A 42 -5.37 -24.56 -4.25
C THR A 42 -6.71 -24.34 -4.95
N ALA A 43 -6.74 -24.26 -6.29
CA ALA A 43 -7.96 -24.04 -7.06
C ALA A 43 -9.02 -25.15 -6.88
N ALA A 44 -8.59 -26.39 -6.64
CA ALA A 44 -9.48 -27.54 -6.42
C ALA A 44 -9.83 -27.79 -4.94
N MET A 45 -9.26 -27.01 -4.02
CA MET A 45 -9.41 -27.19 -2.57
C MET A 45 -10.59 -26.39 -2.01
N ASP A 46 -11.26 -26.97 -1.01
CA ASP A 46 -12.24 -26.26 -0.17
C ASP A 46 -11.54 -25.18 0.69
N GLU A 47 -12.32 -24.22 1.22
CA GLU A 47 -11.80 -23.10 2.01
C GLU A 47 -10.98 -23.57 3.22
N THR A 48 -11.43 -24.64 3.87
CA THR A 48 -10.77 -25.28 5.00
C THR A 48 -9.40 -25.85 4.62
N SER A 49 -9.30 -26.62 3.53
CA SER A 49 -8.01 -27.18 3.11
C SER A 49 -7.08 -26.11 2.53
N ARG A 50 -7.61 -25.07 1.86
CA ARG A 50 -6.80 -23.91 1.43
C ARG A 50 -6.14 -23.21 2.62
N SER A 51 -6.89 -22.99 3.70
CA SER A 51 -6.37 -22.34 4.90
C SER A 51 -5.30 -23.19 5.62
N ALA A 52 -5.46 -24.52 5.64
CA ALA A 52 -4.47 -25.44 6.19
C ALA A 52 -3.20 -25.47 5.33
N TRP A 53 -3.36 -25.61 4.02
CA TRP A 53 -2.25 -25.60 3.06
C TRP A 53 -1.46 -24.29 3.10
N CYS A 54 -2.13 -23.14 3.25
CA CYS A 54 -1.48 -21.85 3.43
C CYS A 54 -0.56 -21.84 4.66
N ARG A 55 -1.04 -22.32 5.81
CA ARG A 55 -0.25 -22.39 7.05
C ARG A 55 0.96 -23.31 6.93
N GLU A 56 0.80 -24.47 6.28
CA GLU A 56 1.88 -25.42 6.03
C GLU A 56 2.97 -24.85 5.10
N ASN A 57 2.56 -24.03 4.13
CA ASN A 57 3.47 -23.45 3.14
C ASN A 57 4.02 -22.07 3.56
N GLY A 58 3.67 -21.58 4.76
CA GLY A 58 4.10 -20.26 5.24
C GLY A 58 3.48 -19.10 4.45
N LEU A 59 2.29 -19.32 3.89
CA LEU A 59 1.50 -18.34 3.16
C LEU A 59 0.30 -17.89 3.97
N TYR A 60 -0.08 -16.63 3.78
CA TYR A 60 -1.36 -16.15 4.27
C TYR A 60 -2.42 -16.25 3.17
N LEU A 61 -3.65 -16.59 3.58
CA LEU A 61 -4.78 -16.69 2.65
C LEU A 61 -4.99 -15.41 1.82
N HIS A 62 -4.78 -14.23 2.41
CA HIS A 62 -4.87 -12.96 1.71
C HIS A 62 -3.83 -12.82 0.58
N GLN A 63 -2.62 -13.38 0.75
CA GLN A 63 -1.57 -13.35 -0.28
C GLN A 63 -1.93 -14.26 -1.44
N LEU A 64 -2.47 -15.45 -1.13
CA LEU A 64 -2.97 -16.38 -2.15
C LEU A 64 -4.10 -15.74 -2.96
N GLN A 65 -5.06 -15.11 -2.28
CA GLN A 65 -6.16 -14.41 -2.93
C GLN A 65 -5.67 -13.29 -3.85
N GLN A 66 -4.71 -12.48 -3.38
CA GLN A 66 -4.10 -11.42 -4.17
C GLN A 66 -3.44 -11.96 -5.45
N TRP A 67 -2.81 -13.13 -5.39
CA TRP A 67 -2.20 -13.75 -6.57
C TRP A 67 -3.26 -14.29 -7.54
N MET A 68 -4.36 -14.84 -7.04
CA MET A 68 -5.49 -15.26 -7.87
C MET A 68 -6.12 -14.06 -8.59
N ASP A 69 -6.34 -12.96 -7.89
CA ASP A 69 -6.92 -11.75 -8.46
C ASP A 69 -5.99 -11.13 -9.52
N SER A 70 -4.69 -11.06 -9.21
CA SER A 70 -3.67 -10.56 -10.14
C SER A 70 -3.56 -11.41 -11.41
N ALA A 71 -3.61 -12.75 -11.27
CA ALA A 71 -3.63 -13.66 -12.41
C ALA A 71 -4.89 -13.49 -13.24
N THR A 72 -6.06 -13.39 -12.59
CA THR A 72 -7.35 -13.19 -13.25
C THR A 72 -7.40 -11.87 -14.00
N GLN A 73 -6.93 -10.78 -13.40
CA GLN A 73 -6.85 -9.46 -14.05
C GLN A 73 -5.88 -9.43 -15.22
N SER A 74 -4.77 -10.17 -15.14
CA SER A 74 -3.78 -10.25 -16.24
C SER A 74 -4.29 -11.09 -17.42
N LEU A 75 -5.14 -12.08 -17.14
CA LEU A 75 -5.77 -12.94 -18.15
C LEU A 75 -7.08 -12.35 -18.71
N ALA A 76 -7.71 -11.43 -17.98
CA ALA A 76 -8.92 -10.75 -18.42
C ALA A 76 -8.66 -9.99 -19.72
N THR A 77 -9.54 -10.17 -20.69
CA THR A 77 -9.48 -9.38 -21.91
C THR A 77 -9.74 -7.90 -21.57
N PRO A 78 -9.22 -6.94 -22.36
CA PRO A 78 -9.44 -5.51 -22.09
C PRO A 78 -10.92 -5.11 -22.08
N GLU A 79 -11.85 -5.97 -22.51
CA GLU A 79 -13.29 -5.76 -22.40
C GLU A 79 -13.84 -6.18 -21.03
N GLU A 80 -13.28 -7.23 -20.42
CA GLU A 80 -13.63 -7.72 -19.07
C GLU A 80 -12.91 -6.94 -17.95
N ALA A 81 -11.67 -6.49 -18.19
CA ALA A 81 -10.91 -5.67 -17.26
C ALA A 81 -11.42 -4.21 -17.20
N ARG A 82 -12.17 -3.77 -18.22
CA ARG A 82 -12.87 -2.49 -18.20
C ARG A 82 -14.10 -2.63 -17.31
N ALA A 83 -13.90 -2.36 -16.03
CA ALA A 83 -14.91 -1.68 -15.22
C ALA A 83 -15.58 -0.64 -16.13
N SER A 84 -16.91 -0.74 -16.26
CA SER A 84 -17.73 -0.37 -17.42
C SER A 84 -17.26 0.91 -18.15
N PRO A 85 -17.44 1.05 -19.47
CA PRO A 85 -17.04 2.26 -20.22
C PRO A 85 -17.57 3.60 -19.65
N SER A 86 -18.58 3.56 -18.79
CA SER A 86 -19.06 4.69 -17.98
C SER A 86 -18.10 5.06 -16.83
N GLN A 87 -17.62 4.10 -16.05
CA GLN A 87 -16.74 4.33 -14.90
C GLN A 87 -15.42 4.99 -15.32
N THR A 88 -14.80 4.50 -16.39
CA THR A 88 -13.58 5.12 -16.94
C THR A 88 -13.80 6.54 -17.49
N LYS A 89 -15.01 6.90 -17.92
CA LYS A 89 -15.33 8.27 -18.32
C LYS A 89 -15.52 9.18 -17.11
N ASP A 90 -16.19 8.69 -16.07
CA ASP A 90 -16.43 9.43 -14.84
C ASP A 90 -15.13 9.64 -14.06
N ASP A 91 -14.24 8.65 -14.01
CA ASP A 91 -12.90 8.76 -13.44
C ASP A 91 -12.07 9.80 -14.19
N ARG A 92 -12.08 9.77 -15.53
CA ARG A 92 -11.39 10.79 -16.36
C ARG A 92 -11.94 12.19 -16.16
N ARG A 93 -13.26 12.33 -15.97
CA ARG A 93 -13.89 13.63 -15.65
C ARG A 93 -13.43 14.09 -14.28
N ARG A 94 -13.47 13.20 -13.28
CA ARG A 94 -13.04 13.51 -11.92
C ARG A 94 -11.59 13.93 -11.85
N ILE A 95 -10.69 13.25 -12.56
CA ILE A 95 -9.27 13.61 -12.67
C ILE A 95 -9.13 15.03 -13.25
N LYS A 96 -9.80 15.32 -14.37
CA LYS A 96 -9.73 16.66 -14.99
C LYS A 96 -10.26 17.77 -14.10
N ASP A 97 -11.34 17.51 -13.36
CA ASP A 97 -11.92 18.50 -12.45
C ASP A 97 -11.00 18.76 -11.26
N LEU A 98 -10.42 17.70 -10.68
CA LEU A 98 -9.42 17.81 -9.62
C LEU A 98 -8.16 18.56 -10.09
N GLU A 99 -7.66 18.29 -11.30
CA GLU A 99 -6.53 19.02 -11.89
C GLU A 99 -6.84 20.52 -12.06
N ARG A 100 -8.07 20.88 -12.46
CA ARG A 100 -8.48 22.28 -12.60
C ARG A 100 -8.58 22.98 -11.26
N GLU A 101 -9.13 22.32 -10.25
CA GLU A 101 -9.17 22.87 -8.89
C GLU A 101 -7.76 23.07 -8.33
N LEU A 102 -6.86 22.12 -8.56
CA LEU A 102 -5.46 22.23 -8.16
C LEU A 102 -4.81 23.47 -8.79
N ARG A 103 -4.93 23.62 -10.12
CA ARG A 103 -4.38 24.78 -10.83
C ARG A 103 -4.94 26.12 -10.34
N ARG A 104 -6.22 26.20 -10.01
CA ARG A 104 -6.83 27.41 -9.44
C ARG A 104 -6.28 27.73 -8.06
N LYS A 105 -6.12 26.70 -7.21
CA LYS A 105 -5.53 26.85 -5.87
C LYS A 105 -4.07 27.29 -5.98
N ASP A 106 -3.29 26.67 -6.87
CA ASP A 106 -1.90 27.05 -7.10
C ASP A 106 -1.76 28.49 -7.62
N ALA A 107 -2.66 28.92 -8.53
CA ALA A 107 -2.68 30.30 -9.00
C ALA A 107 -2.99 31.30 -7.87
N ALA A 108 -3.99 31.03 -7.04
CA ALA A 108 -4.31 31.89 -5.89
C ALA A 108 -3.17 31.93 -4.86
N LEU A 109 -2.50 30.79 -4.63
CA LEU A 109 -1.32 30.72 -3.77
C LEU A 109 -0.15 31.52 -4.35
N ALA A 110 0.07 31.47 -5.66
CA ALA A 110 1.11 32.25 -6.34
C ALA A 110 0.84 33.76 -6.28
N GLU A 111 -0.41 34.18 -6.47
CA GLU A 111 -0.82 35.58 -6.34
C GLU A 111 -0.63 36.09 -4.89
N ALA A 112 -1.03 35.29 -3.89
CA ALA A 112 -0.79 35.61 -2.49
C ALA A 112 0.72 35.72 -2.16
N ALA A 113 1.53 34.80 -2.68
CA ALA A 113 2.98 34.85 -2.53
C ALA A 113 3.58 36.11 -3.18
N ALA A 114 3.10 36.50 -4.37
CA ALA A 114 3.55 37.70 -5.05
C ALA A 114 3.23 38.98 -4.26
N LEU A 115 2.03 39.08 -3.68
CA LEU A 115 1.64 40.20 -2.81
C LEU A 115 2.51 40.27 -1.55
N LEU A 116 2.81 39.13 -0.93
CA LEU A 116 3.70 39.08 0.23
C LEU A 116 5.11 39.55 -0.11
N VAL A 117 5.67 39.10 -1.24
CA VAL A 117 7.00 39.52 -1.72
C VAL A 117 7.03 41.02 -2.02
N LEU A 118 6.01 41.55 -2.69
CA LEU A 118 5.91 42.98 -3.00
C LEU A 118 5.84 43.81 -1.70
N SER A 119 5.02 43.40 -0.73
CA SER A 119 4.92 44.08 0.56
C SER A 119 6.26 44.10 1.32
N LYS A 120 7.03 43.01 1.27
CA LYS A 120 8.35 42.92 1.89
C LYS A 120 9.34 43.87 1.21
N LYS A 121 9.35 43.92 -0.12
CA LYS A 121 10.25 44.81 -0.88
C LYS A 121 9.96 46.28 -0.59
N GLY A 122 8.70 46.68 -0.53
CA GLY A 122 8.30 48.04 -0.15
C GLY A 122 8.77 48.43 1.26
N ARG A 123 8.60 47.54 2.25
CA ARG A 123 9.13 47.77 3.61
C ARG A 123 10.66 47.90 3.64
N CYS A 124 11.38 47.06 2.90
CA CYS A 124 12.85 47.14 2.84
C CYS A 124 13.36 48.39 2.11
N GLN A 125 12.65 48.90 1.10
CA GLN A 125 13.02 50.14 0.42
C GLN A 125 12.77 51.36 1.32
N ALA A 126 11.64 51.40 2.03
CA ALA A 126 11.34 52.47 2.98
C ALA A 126 12.36 52.57 4.14
N LEU A 127 12.94 51.43 4.54
CA LEU A 127 14.02 51.40 5.54
C LEU A 127 15.38 51.86 4.99
N ARG A 128 15.60 51.82 3.67
CA ARG A 128 16.86 52.29 3.03
C ARG A 128 16.86 53.77 2.67
N THR A 129 15.70 54.44 2.68
CA THR A 129 15.57 55.86 2.33
C THR A 129 15.51 56.78 3.55
N ASN A 130 15.61 56.22 4.76
CA ASN A 130 15.64 56.94 6.03
C ASN A 130 17.04 56.95 6.69
N ASP A 131 18.05 56.44 5.99
CA ASP A 131 19.49 56.69 6.24
C ASP A 131 20.01 57.70 5.19
#